data_AF-A0AA91IBE5-F1
#
_entry.id   AF-A0AA91IBE5-F1
#
_cell.length_a   1.000
_cell.length_b   1.000
_cell.length_c   1.000
_cell.angle_alpha   90.00
_cell.angle_beta   90.00
_cell.angle_gamma   90.00
#
_symmetry.space_group_name_H-M   'P 1'
#
loop_
_entity.id
_entity.type
_entity.pdbx_description
1 polymer ?
#
loop_
_entity_poly.entity_id
_entity_poly.type
_entity_poly.pdbx_seq_one_letter_code
_entity_poly.pdbx_strand_id
1 'polypeptide(L)'
;MPTRVVDFSARSEVIRAEPFNAHFWACTPAEFRAYLGRPREFLRRLGIVVPRECRIETTIENHGWLEDEAPDFENDSASRNDTVICNLGCGGANRSVYRVVSYARDEAATGNVKKSLLHGAGRQQVADEVHAPDGKKKDKKTKSAKKAKDRRKDDHE
;
A
#
# COMPACT_ATOMS: atom_id res chain seq x y z
N MET A 1 10.84 8.27 -19.87
CA MET A 1 9.67 7.43 -19.54
C MET A 1 9.65 7.25 -18.03
N PRO A 2 8.52 7.46 -17.33
CA PRO A 2 8.44 7.33 -15.88
C PRO A 2 8.93 5.97 -15.41
N THR A 3 9.59 5.96 -14.26
CA THR A 3 10.20 4.75 -13.70
C THR A 3 9.43 4.28 -12.47
N ARG A 4 9.70 3.04 -12.03
CA ARG A 4 9.17 2.48 -10.78
C ARG A 4 7.64 2.46 -10.70
N VAL A 5 6.98 2.09 -11.80
CA VAL A 5 5.52 1.88 -11.82
C VAL A 5 5.17 0.65 -10.99
N VAL A 6 4.27 0.81 -10.03
CA VAL A 6 3.74 -0.25 -9.17
C VAL A 6 2.23 -0.25 -9.27
N ASP A 7 1.67 -1.36 -9.76
CA ASP A 7 0.24 -1.63 -9.71
C ASP A 7 -0.09 -2.36 -8.40
N PHE A 8 -0.86 -1.73 -7.52
CA PHE A 8 -1.25 -2.32 -6.25
C PHE A 8 -2.32 -3.41 -6.41
N SER A 9 -3.09 -3.41 -7.49
CA SER A 9 -4.07 -4.48 -7.80
C SER A 9 -3.39 -5.82 -8.11
N ALA A 10 -2.13 -5.78 -8.56
CA ALA A 10 -1.30 -6.98 -8.72
C ALA A 10 -0.83 -7.55 -7.36
N ARG A 11 -0.84 -6.74 -6.29
CA ARG A 11 -0.28 -7.09 -4.97
C ARG A 11 -1.34 -7.40 -3.91
N SER A 12 -2.59 -7.00 -4.10
CA SER A 12 -3.68 -7.22 -3.14
C SER A 12 -4.98 -7.58 -3.86
N GLU A 13 -5.59 -8.69 -3.47
CA GLU A 13 -6.90 -9.11 -3.99
C GLU A 13 -8.01 -8.13 -3.61
N VAL A 14 -7.91 -7.51 -2.42
CA VAL A 14 -8.85 -6.49 -1.97
C VAL A 14 -8.79 -5.27 -2.89
N ILE A 15 -7.58 -4.78 -3.19
CA ILE A 15 -7.40 -3.62 -4.10
C ILE A 15 -7.85 -3.97 -5.52
N ARG A 16 -7.66 -5.21 -5.96
CA ARG A 16 -8.16 -5.68 -7.27
C ARG A 16 -9.69 -5.69 -7.36
N ALA A 17 -10.37 -5.91 -6.24
CA ALA A 17 -11.82 -5.90 -6.16
C ALA A 17 -12.41 -4.47 -6.10
N GLU A 18 -11.60 -3.45 -5.83
CA GLU A 18 -12.03 -2.06 -5.87
C GLU A 18 -12.37 -1.65 -7.32
N PRO A 19 -13.40 -0.80 -7.52
CA PRO A 19 -13.83 -0.38 -8.86
C PRO A 19 -12.78 0.42 -9.63
N PHE A 20 -11.74 0.92 -8.95
CA PHE A 20 -10.63 1.61 -9.57
C PHE A 20 -9.30 1.15 -8.96
N ASN A 21 -8.39 0.71 -9.82
CA ASN A 21 -7.04 0.28 -9.44
C ASN A 21 -6.25 1.43 -8.80
N ALA A 22 -5.43 1.09 -7.81
CA ALA A 22 -4.46 1.99 -7.21
C ALA A 22 -3.07 1.75 -7.82
N HIS A 23 -2.36 2.83 -8.17
CA HIS A 23 -1.05 2.78 -8.80
C HIS A 23 -0.09 3.80 -8.20
N PHE A 24 1.17 3.43 -8.10
CA PHE A 24 2.27 4.34 -7.81
C PHE A 24 3.20 4.45 -9.02
N TRP A 25 3.75 5.64 -9.27
CA TRP A 25 4.85 5.82 -10.21
C TRP A 25 5.75 6.99 -9.81
N ALA A 26 7.00 6.95 -10.24
CA ALA A 26 7.96 8.03 -10.09
C ALA A 26 8.30 8.63 -11.47
N CYS A 27 8.48 9.95 -11.53
CA CYS A 27 8.86 10.62 -12.77
C CYS A 27 9.77 11.83 -12.49
N THR A 28 10.47 12.30 -13.53
CA THR A 28 11.23 13.56 -13.47
C THR A 28 10.29 14.78 -13.46
N PRO A 29 10.77 15.98 -13.13
CA PRO A 29 10.01 17.22 -13.31
C PRO A 29 9.50 17.40 -14.75
N ALA A 30 10.33 17.16 -15.77
CA ALA A 30 9.94 17.29 -17.17
C ALA A 30 8.81 16.31 -17.56
N GLU A 31 8.89 15.07 -17.08
CA GLU A 31 7.84 14.08 -17.28
C GLU A 31 6.55 14.46 -16.54
N PHE A 32 6.66 15.02 -15.34
CA PHE A 32 5.50 15.51 -14.61
C PHE A 32 4.81 16.68 -15.31
N ARG A 33 5.58 17.60 -15.90
CA ARG A 33 5.03 18.65 -16.78
C ARG A 33 4.26 18.05 -17.96
N ALA A 34 4.80 16.99 -18.57
CA ALA A 34 4.10 16.27 -19.64
C ALA A 34 2.79 15.62 -19.15
N TYR A 35 2.77 15.11 -17.92
CA TYR A 35 1.55 14.63 -17.27
C TYR A 35 0.53 15.76 -17.07
N LEU A 36 0.93 16.91 -16.51
CA LEU A 36 0.03 18.04 -16.27
C LEU A 36 -0.62 18.55 -17.57
N GLY A 37 0.13 18.58 -18.67
CA GLY A 37 -0.39 19.00 -19.97
C GLY A 37 -1.33 17.98 -20.63
N ARG A 38 -1.05 16.67 -20.51
CA ARG A 38 -1.81 15.61 -21.19
C ARG A 38 -2.00 14.37 -20.30
N PRO A 39 -2.76 14.48 -19.19
CA PRO A 39 -2.74 13.48 -18.12
C PRO A 39 -3.27 12.11 -18.57
N ARG A 40 -4.34 12.08 -19.37
CA ARG A 40 -4.93 10.83 -19.84
C ARG A 40 -4.01 10.07 -20.80
N GLU A 41 -3.33 10.78 -21.69
CA GLU A 41 -2.35 10.16 -22.61
C GLU A 41 -1.14 9.65 -21.84
N PHE A 42 -0.65 10.44 -20.88
CA PHE A 42 0.43 10.05 -20.00
C PHE A 42 0.10 8.76 -19.24
N LEU A 43 -1.04 8.71 -18.55
CA LEU A 43 -1.50 7.53 -17.81
C LEU A 43 -1.67 6.30 -18.73
N ARG A 44 -2.22 6.48 -19.93
CA ARG A 44 -2.36 5.40 -20.91
C ARG A 44 -1.01 4.80 -21.31
N ARG A 45 0.04 5.61 -21.47
CA ARG A 45 1.40 5.12 -21.75
C ARG A 45 1.99 4.30 -20.60
N LEU A 46 1.50 4.51 -19.37
CA LEU A 46 1.85 3.70 -18.20
C LEU A 46 0.99 2.43 -18.05
N GLY A 47 0.06 2.17 -18.97
CA GLY A 47 -0.91 1.08 -18.88
C GLY A 47 -2.13 1.40 -18.01
N ILE A 48 -2.24 2.62 -17.49
CA ILE A 48 -3.38 3.06 -16.67
C ILE A 48 -4.44 3.66 -17.59
N VAL A 49 -5.49 2.88 -17.86
CA VAL A 49 -6.61 3.32 -18.71
C VAL A 49 -7.71 3.93 -17.86
N VAL A 50 -7.79 5.27 -17.85
CA VAL A 50 -8.88 6.00 -17.20
C VAL A 50 -10.03 6.22 -18.20
N PRO A 51 -11.27 5.78 -17.90
CA PRO A 51 -12.43 5.99 -18.78
C PRO A 51 -12.71 7.47 -19.07
N ARG A 52 -13.31 7.78 -20.22
CA ARG A 52 -13.48 9.17 -20.71
C ARG A 52 -14.38 10.01 -19.81
N GLU A 53 -15.43 9.39 -19.30
CA GLU A 53 -16.41 9.91 -18.34
C GLU A 53 -15.81 10.13 -16.94
N CYS A 54 -14.68 9.49 -16.65
CA CYS A 54 -13.97 9.65 -15.39
C CYS A 54 -13.08 10.91 -15.44
N ARG A 55 -13.33 11.85 -14.53
CA ARG A 55 -12.50 13.05 -14.36
C ARG A 55 -11.16 12.68 -13.74
N ILE A 56 -10.10 13.42 -14.09
CA ILE A 56 -8.80 13.30 -13.43
C ILE A 56 -8.64 14.53 -12.53
N GLU A 57 -8.40 14.31 -11.23
CA GLU A 57 -8.13 15.36 -10.25
C GLU A 57 -6.71 15.19 -9.72
N THR A 58 -5.88 16.23 -9.77
CA THR A 58 -4.49 16.19 -9.30
C THR A 58 -4.33 17.13 -8.10
N THR A 59 -3.77 16.62 -7.00
CA THR A 59 -3.30 17.41 -5.87
C THR A 59 -1.78 17.39 -5.86
N ILE A 60 -1.16 18.57 -5.84
CA ILE A 60 0.30 18.71 -5.72
C ILE A 60 0.58 19.12 -4.28
N GLU A 61 1.11 18.20 -3.50
CA GLU A 61 1.62 18.45 -2.17
C GLU A 61 3.00 19.11 -2.24
N ASN A 62 3.43 19.71 -1.13
CA ASN A 62 4.72 20.40 -0.98
C ASN A 62 5.13 21.30 -2.17
N HIS A 63 4.15 21.97 -2.79
CA HIS A 63 4.34 22.68 -4.06
C HIS A 63 5.42 23.77 -4.01
N GLY A 64 5.54 24.50 -2.90
CA GLY A 64 6.61 25.50 -2.72
C GLY A 64 8.01 24.89 -2.74
N TRP A 65 8.20 23.69 -2.17
CA TRP A 65 9.48 22.99 -2.27
C TRP A 65 9.79 22.56 -3.72
N LEU A 66 8.76 22.13 -4.46
CA LEU A 66 8.92 21.80 -5.88
C LEU A 66 9.26 23.04 -6.72
N GLU A 67 8.67 24.20 -6.41
CA GLU A 67 9.00 25.48 -7.05
C GLU A 67 10.47 25.84 -6.83
N ASP A 68 10.97 25.72 -5.60
CA ASP A 68 12.36 26.05 -5.25
C ASP A 68 13.37 25.12 -5.98
N GLU A 69 13.06 23.82 -6.05
CA GLU A 69 13.99 22.80 -6.56
C GLU A 69 13.85 22.52 -8.07
N ALA A 70 12.72 22.85 -8.67
CA ALA A 70 12.46 22.64 -10.10
C ALA A 70 11.52 23.70 -10.70
N PRO A 71 11.91 24.99 -10.67
CA PRO A 71 11.03 26.12 -11.03
C PRO A 71 10.46 26.04 -12.45
N ASP A 72 11.25 25.54 -13.41
CA ASP A 72 10.84 25.48 -14.82
C ASP A 72 10.45 24.07 -15.28
N PHE A 73 10.50 23.06 -14.40
CA PHE A 73 10.32 21.65 -14.78
C PHE A 73 11.25 21.15 -15.91
N GLU A 74 12.33 21.85 -16.24
CA GLU A 74 13.23 21.52 -17.37
C GLU A 74 14.28 20.45 -17.03
N ASN A 75 14.25 19.87 -15.82
CA ASN A 75 15.20 18.83 -15.41
C ASN A 75 14.89 17.50 -16.14
N ASP A 76 15.48 17.34 -17.32
CA ASP A 76 15.45 16.14 -18.17
C ASP A 76 16.56 15.11 -17.81
N SER A 77 17.17 15.25 -16.63
CA SER A 77 18.28 14.44 -16.08
C SER A 77 19.61 14.55 -16.85
N ALA A 78 20.40 15.58 -16.50
CA ALA A 78 21.86 15.62 -16.71
C ALA A 78 22.57 16.74 -15.91
N SER A 79 21.85 17.73 -15.37
CA SER A 79 22.46 18.75 -14.51
C SER A 79 21.61 19.09 -13.29
N ARG A 80 22.15 18.69 -12.13
CA ARG A 80 22.14 19.34 -10.81
C ARG A 80 21.00 19.21 -9.81
N ASN A 81 19.83 18.64 -10.11
CA ASN A 81 18.86 18.37 -9.04
C ASN A 81 18.27 16.96 -9.13
N ASP A 82 18.52 16.17 -8.08
CA ASP A 82 18.08 14.79 -7.86
C ASP A 82 16.56 14.74 -7.52
N THR A 83 15.80 15.71 -8.02
CA THR A 83 14.37 15.86 -7.76
C THR A 83 13.59 14.76 -8.45
N VAL A 84 12.82 14.01 -7.66
CA VAL A 84 11.90 12.97 -8.11
C VAL A 84 10.49 13.34 -7.68
N ILE A 85 9.54 13.21 -8.61
CA ILE A 85 8.13 13.39 -8.33
C ILE A 85 7.48 12.02 -8.18
N CYS A 86 6.96 11.77 -7.00
CA CYS A 86 6.21 10.57 -6.66
C CYS A 86 4.72 10.83 -6.86
N ASN A 87 4.02 9.88 -7.45
CA ASN A 87 2.60 9.99 -7.75
C ASN A 87 1.86 8.76 -7.26
N LEU A 88 0.72 8.98 -6.60
CA LEU A 88 -0.23 7.95 -6.22
C LEU A 88 -1.56 8.23 -6.91
N GLY A 89 -1.96 7.34 -7.81
CA GLY A 89 -3.25 7.41 -8.50
C GLY A 89 -4.23 6.38 -7.96
N CYS A 90 -5.45 6.78 -7.65
CA CYS A 90 -6.53 5.91 -7.20
C CYS A 90 -7.90 6.51 -7.56
N GLY A 91 -8.88 5.68 -7.88
CA GLY A 91 -10.25 6.16 -8.08
C GLY A 91 -11.11 6.07 -6.81
N GLY A 92 -12.23 6.79 -6.80
CA GLY A 92 -13.19 6.73 -5.70
C GLY A 92 -14.41 5.88 -6.04
N ALA A 93 -14.79 4.92 -5.20
CA ALA A 93 -15.95 4.04 -5.46
C ALA A 93 -17.27 4.79 -5.72
N ASN A 94 -17.44 5.96 -5.10
CA ASN A 94 -18.70 6.71 -5.14
C ASN A 94 -18.72 7.85 -6.16
N ARG A 95 -17.62 8.07 -6.91
CA ARG A 95 -17.48 9.21 -7.83
C ARG A 95 -16.68 8.77 -9.05
N SER A 96 -17.12 9.12 -10.26
CA SER A 96 -16.38 8.91 -11.51
C SER A 96 -15.15 9.83 -11.61
N VAL A 97 -14.20 9.64 -10.71
CA VAL A 97 -12.99 10.46 -10.55
C VAL A 97 -11.79 9.57 -10.26
N TYR A 98 -10.70 9.80 -11.00
CA TYR A 98 -9.37 9.27 -10.75
C TYR A 98 -8.52 10.37 -10.13
N ARG A 99 -8.15 10.21 -8.86
CA ARG A 99 -7.37 11.17 -8.10
C ARG A 99 -5.90 10.80 -8.13
N VAL A 100 -5.07 11.81 -8.36
CA VAL A 100 -3.62 11.69 -8.30
C VAL A 100 -3.11 12.64 -7.23
N VAL A 101 -2.38 12.10 -6.26
CA VAL A 101 -1.61 12.89 -5.31
C VAL A 101 -0.16 12.83 -5.72
N SER A 102 0.45 13.99 -5.90
CA SER A 102 1.82 14.16 -6.35
C SER A 102 2.61 14.93 -5.30
N TYR A 103 3.81 14.48 -5.00
CA TYR A 103 4.74 15.20 -4.11
C TYR A 103 6.15 15.06 -4.64
N ALA A 104 6.94 16.11 -4.44
CA ALA A 104 8.32 16.16 -4.88
C ALA A 104 9.26 15.82 -3.72
N ARG A 105 10.41 15.22 -4.03
CA ARG A 105 11.46 14.95 -3.05
C ARG A 105 12.81 14.84 -3.73
N ASP A 106 13.86 14.96 -2.94
CA ASP A 106 15.21 14.58 -3.33
C ASP A 106 15.35 13.03 -3.35
N GLU A 107 15.96 12.47 -4.38
CA GLU A 107 16.30 11.05 -4.45
C GLU A 107 17.25 10.63 -3.33
N ALA A 108 18.17 11.51 -2.89
CA ALA A 108 19.04 11.26 -1.76
C ALA A 108 18.27 11.09 -0.43
N ALA A 109 17.03 11.58 -0.35
CA ALA A 109 16.18 11.39 0.82
C ALA A 109 15.59 9.96 0.94
N THR A 110 15.84 9.08 -0.04
CA THR A 110 15.30 7.70 -0.05
C THR A 110 15.94 6.82 1.00
N GLY A 111 15.12 6.11 1.78
CA GLY A 111 15.61 5.11 2.73
C GLY A 111 16.06 5.66 4.08
N ASN A 112 16.00 6.99 4.27
CA ASN A 112 16.40 7.65 5.52
C ASN A 112 15.47 7.35 6.70
N VAL A 113 14.28 6.80 6.43
CA VAL A 113 13.31 6.40 7.45
C VAL A 113 13.17 4.88 7.47
N LYS A 114 13.54 4.27 8.59
CA LYS A 114 13.29 2.85 8.84
C LYS A 114 11.80 2.65 9.11
N LYS A 115 11.11 2.00 8.18
CA LYS A 115 9.68 1.69 8.31
C LYS A 115 9.50 0.35 9.02
N SER A 116 8.60 0.31 9.98
CA SER A 116 8.04 -0.94 10.49
C SER A 116 6.84 -1.31 9.64
N LEU A 117 6.82 -2.51 9.07
CA LEU A 117 5.67 -3.00 8.31
C LEU A 117 4.65 -3.62 9.28
N LEU A 118 3.36 -3.40 9.02
CA LEU A 118 2.28 -4.05 9.76
C LEU A 118 2.28 -5.58 9.54
N HIS A 119 2.79 -6.03 8.40
CA HIS A 119 2.95 -7.44 8.03
C HIS A 119 4.19 -7.61 7.14
N GLY A 120 4.76 -8.82 7.10
CA GLY A 120 5.90 -9.10 6.22
C GLY A 120 5.55 -8.89 4.74
N ALA A 121 6.53 -8.55 3.91
CA ALA A 121 6.31 -8.15 2.51
C ALA A 121 5.56 -9.16 1.61
N GLY A 122 5.49 -10.43 2.01
CA GLY A 122 4.73 -11.48 1.31
C GLY A 122 3.35 -11.78 1.91
N ARG A 123 2.93 -11.09 2.98
CA ARG A 123 1.62 -11.27 3.61
C ARG A 123 0.72 -10.13 3.14
N GLN A 124 -0.51 -10.45 2.71
CA GLN A 124 -1.43 -9.44 2.18
C GLN A 124 -2.32 -8.80 3.27
N GLN A 125 -2.46 -9.46 4.43
CA GLN A 125 -3.38 -9.04 5.49
C GLN A 125 -2.80 -9.36 6.87
N VAL A 126 -3.13 -8.55 7.87
CA VAL A 126 -3.02 -8.94 9.29
C VAL A 126 -4.19 -9.88 9.53
N ALA A 127 -3.95 -11.07 10.09
CA ALA A 127 -5.05 -11.95 10.45
C ALA A 127 -5.99 -11.18 11.38
N ASP A 128 -7.28 -11.11 11.02
CA ASP A 128 -8.28 -10.56 11.92
C ASP A 128 -8.20 -11.37 13.22
N GLU A 129 -8.05 -10.69 14.36
CA GLU A 129 -8.22 -11.35 15.64
C GLU A 129 -9.66 -11.87 15.66
N VAL A 130 -9.82 -13.17 15.44
CA VAL A 130 -11.09 -13.84 15.64
C VAL A 130 -11.39 -13.70 17.12
N HIS A 131 -12.28 -12.77 17.48
CA HIS A 131 -12.99 -12.85 18.74
C HIS A 131 -13.75 -14.17 18.73
N ALA A 132 -13.12 -15.20 19.31
CA ALA A 132 -13.78 -16.47 19.56
C ALA A 132 -15.05 -16.17 20.38
N PRO A 133 -16.23 -16.67 19.97
CA PRO A 133 -17.44 -16.47 20.74
C PRO A 133 -17.24 -17.12 22.11
N ASP A 134 -17.57 -16.37 23.17
CA ASP A 134 -17.50 -16.75 24.57
C ASP A 134 -17.93 -18.20 24.82
N GLY A 135 -16.93 -19.09 24.88
CA GLY A 135 -17.09 -20.47 25.29
C GLY A 135 -17.31 -20.52 26.79
N LYS A 136 -18.59 -20.50 27.20
CA LYS A 136 -19.08 -20.71 28.57
C LYS A 136 -18.19 -21.66 29.39
N LYS A 137 -17.43 -21.11 30.34
CA LYS A 137 -16.96 -21.85 31.51
C LYS A 137 -18.17 -22.35 32.30
N LYS A 138 -18.48 -23.63 32.22
CA LYS A 138 -19.30 -24.31 33.24
C LYS A 138 -18.38 -24.89 34.31
N ASP A 139 -18.13 -24.10 35.34
CA ASP A 139 -17.72 -24.62 36.64
C ASP A 139 -18.90 -25.32 37.32
N LYS A 140 -18.73 -26.58 37.75
CA LYS A 140 -19.27 -27.02 39.06
C LYS A 140 -18.69 -28.36 39.55
N LYS A 141 -17.77 -28.21 40.52
CA LYS A 141 -17.69 -28.84 41.85
C LYS A 141 -17.61 -30.38 42.00
N THR A 142 -16.39 -30.81 42.37
CA THR A 142 -15.99 -31.58 43.58
C THR A 142 -16.92 -32.64 44.18
N LYS A 143 -16.35 -33.84 44.40
CA LYS A 143 -16.43 -34.57 45.69
C LYS A 143 -15.24 -35.52 45.87
N SER A 144 -14.53 -35.34 46.98
CA SER A 144 -13.47 -36.19 47.51
C SER A 144 -14.01 -37.54 48.01
N ALA A 145 -13.19 -38.60 47.96
CA ALA A 145 -12.65 -39.29 49.13
C ALA A 145 -12.52 -40.83 48.99
N LYS A 146 -11.27 -41.28 49.24
CA LYS A 146 -10.85 -42.39 50.12
C LYS A 146 -10.82 -43.85 49.63
N LYS A 147 -9.66 -44.44 50.00
CA LYS A 147 -9.29 -45.85 50.26
C LYS A 147 -9.00 -46.70 49.00
N ALA A 148 -7.77 -47.16 48.76
CA ALA A 148 -6.78 -47.94 49.54
C ALA A 148 -6.85 -49.45 49.22
N LYS A 149 -5.66 -50.04 49.02
CA LYS A 149 -5.35 -51.48 48.85
C LYS A 149 -5.86 -52.05 47.53
N ASP A 150 -5.15 -52.91 46.81
CA ASP A 150 -4.26 -53.99 47.23
C ASP A 150 -3.34 -54.32 46.01
N ARG A 151 -2.03 -54.42 46.20
CA ARG A 151 -1.26 -55.69 46.23
C ARG A 151 -1.10 -56.41 44.89
N ARG A 152 0.18 -56.76 44.65
CA ARG A 152 0.72 -57.91 43.91
C ARG A 152 0.64 -57.80 42.39
N LYS A 153 1.56 -58.39 41.62
CA LYS A 153 2.94 -58.90 41.74
C LYS A 153 3.12 -59.56 40.35
N ASP A 154 4.34 -59.49 39.83
CA ASP A 154 4.97 -60.50 38.97
C ASP A 154 4.38 -60.78 37.56
N ASP A 155 5.20 -60.41 36.58
CA ASP A 155 5.92 -61.28 35.64
C ASP A 155 5.22 -62.18 34.60
N HIS A 156 5.82 -62.15 33.39
CA HIS A 156 5.92 -63.16 32.32
C HIS A 156 4.60 -63.58 31.64
N GLU A 157 4.50 -63.76 30.31
CA GLU A 157 5.45 -64.09 29.24
C GLU A 157 5.31 -63.19 27.99
#